data_AF-A0A7L9MGD4-F1
#
_entry.id   AF-A0A7L9MGD4-F1
#
_cell.length_a   1.000
_cell.length_b   1.000
_cell.length_c   1.000
_cell.angle_alpha   90.00
_cell.angle_beta   90.00
_cell.angle_gamma   90.00
#
_symmetry.space_group_name_H-M   'P 1'
#
loop_
_entity.id
_entity.type
_entity.pdbx_description
1 polymer ?
#
loop_
_entity_poly.entity_id
_entity_poly.type
_entity_poly.pdbx_seq_one_letter_code
_entity_poly.pdbx_strand_id
1 'polypeptide(L)'
;MPVPILLYHQIAPLPAKNIPFRGLLVHPDRFRSQMRWLKRLGYQGLSLRDAMPYIKGEKTGKVAVITFDDGYLNVLENAGPVLAEYGFTATNYFVANQVGGSNVWDQPIGVPKTPCMSVAQLREWADLGHEVGAHTLDHVALSKVPEDEARHQIAQSKTVLEDMLGTQVTNFCYPYGDNTPIHREMVREAGYETATTTVRARARPTDDPFGIPRIYVRRRDLWPKFVVRLRVR
;
A
#
# COMPACT_ATOMS: atom_id res chain seq x y z
N MET A 1 2.40 -13.55 -16.79
CA MET A 1 2.92 -14.30 -15.60
C MET A 1 2.33 -13.67 -14.35
N PRO A 2 2.04 -14.42 -13.27
CA PRO A 2 1.52 -13.82 -12.05
C PRO A 2 2.52 -12.81 -11.44
N VAL A 3 2.03 -11.64 -11.03
CA VAL A 3 2.82 -10.52 -10.52
C VAL A 3 2.75 -10.50 -8.99
N PRO A 4 3.89 -10.51 -8.27
CA PRO A 4 3.88 -10.31 -6.83
C PRO A 4 3.61 -8.84 -6.49
N ILE A 5 2.66 -8.62 -5.58
CA ILE A 5 2.36 -7.30 -5.01
C ILE A 5 2.77 -7.33 -3.55
N LEU A 6 3.80 -6.59 -3.20
CA LEU A 6 4.41 -6.59 -1.87
C LEU A 6 3.69 -5.58 -0.98
N LEU A 7 3.28 -6.03 0.20
CA LEU A 7 2.55 -5.24 1.17
C LEU A 7 3.48 -4.90 2.35
N TYR A 8 3.76 -3.61 2.52
CA TYR A 8 4.46 -2.99 3.64
C TYR A 8 3.54 -2.01 4.39
N HIS A 9 3.93 -1.58 5.59
CA HIS A 9 3.29 -0.45 6.29
C HIS A 9 4.37 0.56 6.69
N GLN A 10 5.16 0.23 7.71
CA GLN A 10 6.17 1.14 8.25
C GLN A 10 7.59 0.68 7.93
N ILE A 11 8.43 1.61 7.49
CA ILE A 11 9.87 1.41 7.31
C ILE A 11 10.61 2.17 8.40
N ALA A 12 10.83 1.52 9.54
CA ALA A 12 11.43 2.13 10.71
C ALA A 12 12.10 1.09 11.63
N PRO A 13 13.07 1.49 12.47
CA PRO A 13 13.51 0.70 13.61
C PRO A 13 12.34 0.40 14.56
N LEU A 14 12.43 -0.69 15.33
CA LEU A 14 11.43 -0.94 16.37
C LEU A 14 11.62 0.05 17.51
N PRO A 15 10.57 0.80 17.93
CA PRO A 15 10.68 1.71 19.06
C PRO A 15 10.81 0.95 20.39
N ALA A 16 10.18 -0.24 20.51
CA ALA A 16 10.31 -1.13 21.66
C ALA A 16 10.08 -2.60 21.29
N LYS A 17 10.50 -3.54 22.16
CA LYS A 17 10.45 -5.00 21.88
C LYS A 17 9.04 -5.60 21.88
N ASN A 18 8.13 -5.06 22.70
CA ASN A 18 6.81 -5.63 23.00
C ASN A 18 5.65 -4.72 22.60
N ILE A 19 5.72 -4.13 21.41
CA ILE A 19 4.61 -3.35 20.85
C ILE A 19 3.65 -4.26 20.06
N PRO A 20 2.33 -4.02 20.12
CA PRO A 20 1.37 -4.56 19.17
C PRO A 20 1.82 -4.27 17.73
N PHE A 21 1.45 -5.14 16.79
CA PHE A 21 1.75 -4.95 15.37
C PHE A 21 3.23 -4.70 14.99
N ARG A 22 4.18 -5.12 15.84
CA ARG A 22 5.63 -5.13 15.50
C ARG A 22 6.00 -5.88 14.21
N GLY A 23 5.08 -6.69 13.67
CA GLY A 23 5.24 -7.41 12.42
C GLY A 23 5.13 -6.53 11.18
N LEU A 24 4.47 -5.38 11.28
CA LEU A 24 4.21 -4.42 10.20
C LEU A 24 5.38 -3.42 10.03
N LEU A 25 6.33 -3.38 10.99
CA LEU A 25 7.55 -2.58 10.92
C LEU A 25 8.69 -3.38 10.26
N VAL A 26 9.23 -2.86 9.17
CA VAL A 26 10.44 -3.39 8.51
C VAL A 26 11.59 -2.40 8.71
N HIS A 27 12.72 -2.89 9.22
CA HIS A 27 13.90 -2.05 9.43
C HIS A 27 14.42 -1.48 8.09
N PRO A 28 14.88 -0.22 8.01
CA PRO A 28 15.40 0.38 6.77
C PRO A 28 16.45 -0.47 6.04
N ASP A 29 17.45 -1.00 6.76
CA ASP A 29 18.47 -1.90 6.16
C ASP A 29 17.88 -3.17 5.55
N ARG A 30 16.79 -3.70 6.13
CA ARG A 30 16.11 -4.87 5.59
C ARG A 30 15.35 -4.51 4.33
N PHE A 31 14.62 -3.39 4.33
CA PHE A 31 13.94 -2.88 3.14
C PHE A 31 14.94 -2.65 2.00
N ARG A 32 16.05 -1.96 2.27
CA ARG A 32 17.17 -1.78 1.33
C ARG A 32 17.70 -3.10 0.79
N SER A 33 17.97 -4.08 1.66
CA SER A 33 18.41 -5.39 1.20
C SER A 33 17.37 -6.12 0.34
N GLN A 34 16.07 -5.96 0.63
CA GLN A 34 14.98 -6.55 -0.16
C GLN A 34 14.90 -5.92 -1.55
N MET A 35 14.96 -4.59 -1.66
CA MET A 35 14.97 -3.87 -2.94
C MET A 35 16.21 -4.22 -3.78
N ARG A 36 17.39 -4.29 -3.15
CA ARG A 36 18.61 -4.77 -3.80
C ARG A 36 18.44 -6.17 -4.40
N TRP A 37 17.77 -7.08 -3.70
CA TRP A 37 17.52 -8.43 -4.21
C TRP A 37 16.47 -8.46 -5.31
N LEU A 38 15.43 -7.61 -5.28
CA LEU A 38 14.53 -7.44 -6.42
C LEU A 38 15.33 -7.06 -7.67
N LYS A 39 16.16 -6.01 -7.57
CA LYS A 39 16.99 -5.53 -8.69
C LYS A 39 17.94 -6.61 -9.19
N ARG A 40 18.68 -7.28 -8.30
CA ARG A 40 19.62 -8.37 -8.66
C ARG A 40 18.94 -9.57 -9.32
N LEU A 41 17.70 -9.85 -8.96
CA LEU A 41 16.90 -10.91 -9.58
C LEU A 41 16.27 -10.46 -10.91
N GLY A 42 16.51 -9.23 -11.36
CA GLY A 42 15.99 -8.68 -12.60
C GLY A 42 14.55 -8.18 -12.50
N TYR A 43 14.03 -7.94 -11.30
CA TYR A 43 12.73 -7.30 -11.14
C TYR A 43 12.84 -5.78 -11.32
N GLN A 44 11.87 -5.20 -12.01
CA GLN A 44 11.54 -3.78 -11.94
C GLN A 44 10.46 -3.57 -10.87
N GLY A 45 10.77 -2.76 -9.85
CA GLY A 45 9.82 -2.33 -8.84
C GLY A 45 8.92 -1.22 -9.39
N LEU A 46 7.61 -1.39 -9.30
CA LEU A 46 6.61 -0.47 -9.83
C LEU A 46 5.53 -0.14 -8.79
N SER A 47 4.90 1.03 -8.96
CA SER A 47 3.57 1.31 -8.42
C SER A 47 2.53 0.36 -9.01
N LEU A 48 1.35 0.24 -8.40
CA LEU A 48 0.27 -0.58 -8.92
C LEU A 48 -0.23 -0.01 -10.24
N ARG A 49 -0.45 1.30 -10.33
CA ARG A 49 -0.79 2.02 -11.57
C ARG A 49 0.09 1.58 -12.74
N ASP A 50 1.41 1.66 -12.57
CA ASP A 50 2.35 1.37 -13.65
C ASP A 50 2.49 -0.13 -13.95
N ALA A 51 2.13 -0.98 -12.98
CA ALA A 51 2.15 -2.43 -13.12
C ALA A 51 0.87 -3.01 -13.74
N MET A 52 -0.24 -2.26 -13.80
CA MET A 52 -1.51 -2.77 -14.31
C MET A 52 -1.44 -3.39 -15.70
N PRO A 53 -0.74 -2.81 -16.70
CA PRO A 53 -0.59 -3.46 -18.01
C PRO A 53 0.10 -4.84 -17.94
N TYR A 54 1.01 -5.05 -16.98
CA TYR A 54 1.65 -6.36 -16.77
C TYR A 54 0.72 -7.35 -16.08
N ILE A 55 -0.09 -6.87 -15.13
CA ILE A 55 -1.09 -7.69 -14.42
C ILE A 55 -2.19 -8.14 -15.39
N LYS A 56 -2.67 -7.24 -16.26
CA LYS A 56 -3.68 -7.54 -17.30
C LYS A 56 -3.13 -8.41 -18.45
N GLY A 57 -1.80 -8.58 -18.54
CA GLY A 57 -1.15 -9.36 -19.60
C GLY A 57 -0.94 -8.60 -20.90
N GLU A 58 -1.17 -7.28 -20.91
CA GLU A 58 -0.93 -6.38 -22.04
C GLU A 58 0.57 -6.11 -22.26
N LYS A 59 1.36 -6.15 -21.18
CA LYS A 59 2.83 -6.06 -21.21
C LYS A 59 3.48 -7.31 -20.59
N THR A 60 4.68 -7.62 -21.06
CA THR A 60 5.51 -8.68 -20.50
C THR A 60 6.79 -8.10 -19.88
N GLY A 61 7.24 -8.71 -18.79
CA GLY A 61 8.41 -8.25 -18.05
C GLY A 61 8.44 -8.87 -16.66
N LYS A 62 9.58 -8.72 -15.99
CA LYS A 62 9.75 -9.20 -14.62
C LYS A 62 9.50 -8.02 -13.68
N VAL A 63 8.26 -7.88 -13.23
CA VAL A 63 7.82 -6.76 -12.38
C VAL A 63 7.39 -7.24 -11.00
N ALA A 64 7.61 -6.39 -10.00
CA ALA A 64 7.08 -6.56 -8.65
C ALA A 64 6.45 -5.25 -8.21
N VAL A 65 5.22 -5.29 -7.71
CA VAL A 65 4.55 -4.10 -7.21
C VAL A 65 4.95 -3.88 -5.77
N ILE A 66 5.24 -2.63 -5.40
CA ILE A 66 5.60 -2.25 -4.03
C ILE A 66 4.47 -1.37 -3.50
N THR A 67 3.83 -1.79 -2.41
CA THR A 67 2.73 -1.04 -1.78
C THR A 67 3.00 -0.80 -0.30
N PHE A 68 2.61 0.37 0.17
CA PHE A 68 2.59 0.78 1.57
C PHE A 68 1.18 1.17 1.96
N ASP A 69 0.78 0.82 3.17
CA ASP A 69 -0.50 1.22 3.75
C ASP A 69 -0.27 2.33 4.80
N ASP A 70 -1.31 3.13 5.05
CA ASP A 70 -1.49 4.12 6.13
C ASP A 70 -0.84 5.50 5.96
N GLY A 71 -0.07 5.76 4.90
CA GLY A 71 0.49 7.08 4.65
C GLY A 71 1.54 7.56 5.67
N TYR A 72 2.27 6.64 6.32
CA TYR A 72 3.27 6.98 7.34
C TYR A 72 4.43 7.83 6.81
N LEU A 73 4.87 8.82 7.60
CA LEU A 73 6.01 9.68 7.25
C LEU A 73 7.31 8.88 7.08
N ASN A 74 7.53 7.86 7.90
CA ASN A 74 8.73 7.02 7.82
C ASN A 74 8.89 6.28 6.48
N VAL A 75 7.81 6.13 5.68
CA VAL A 75 7.88 5.58 4.33
C VAL A 75 8.59 6.55 3.39
N LEU A 76 8.24 7.84 3.44
CA LEU A 76 8.93 8.87 2.64
C LEU A 76 10.39 8.97 3.06
N GLU A 77 10.66 9.10 4.36
CA GLU A 77 12.00 9.34 4.90
C GLU A 77 12.96 8.16 4.69
N ASN A 78 12.48 6.91 4.87
CA ASN A 78 13.35 5.73 4.86
C ASN A 78 13.19 4.86 3.61
N ALA A 79 12.00 4.78 3.03
CA ALA A 79 11.76 3.96 1.82
C ALA A 79 12.02 4.77 0.55
N GLY A 80 11.63 6.04 0.50
CA GLY A 80 11.80 6.93 -0.66
C GLY A 80 13.24 6.94 -1.22
N PRO A 81 14.27 7.25 -0.41
CA PRO A 81 15.66 7.25 -0.89
C PRO A 81 16.13 5.88 -1.41
N VAL A 82 15.65 4.79 -0.83
CA VAL A 82 15.97 3.43 -1.27
C VAL A 82 15.29 3.12 -2.60
N LEU A 83 14.03 3.51 -2.78
CA LEU A 83 13.31 3.34 -4.04
C LEU A 83 14.01 4.11 -5.17
N ALA A 84 14.40 5.36 -4.91
CA ALA A 84 15.16 6.19 -5.84
C ALA A 84 16.49 5.55 -6.25
N GLU A 85 17.26 5.00 -5.30
CA GLU A 85 18.53 4.31 -5.57
C GLU A 85 18.39 3.16 -6.59
N TYR A 86 17.27 2.42 -6.55
CA TYR A 86 17.04 1.28 -7.45
C TYR A 86 16.24 1.64 -8.71
N GLY A 87 15.79 2.90 -8.83
CA GLY A 87 14.90 3.38 -9.88
C GLY A 87 13.54 2.69 -9.83
N PHE A 88 13.00 2.50 -8.63
CA PHE A 88 11.70 1.86 -8.38
C PHE A 88 10.64 2.90 -8.02
N THR A 89 9.40 2.62 -8.42
CA THR A 89 8.22 3.35 -7.93
C THR A 89 7.39 2.45 -7.01
N ALA A 90 6.47 3.04 -6.26
CA ALA A 90 5.61 2.34 -5.30
C ALA A 90 4.26 3.05 -5.19
N THR A 91 3.28 2.37 -4.61
CA THR A 91 1.99 2.94 -4.21
C THR A 91 1.95 3.11 -2.70
N ASN A 92 1.45 4.23 -2.19
CA ASN A 92 1.14 4.41 -0.78
C ASN A 92 -0.35 4.74 -0.63
N TYR A 93 -1.06 4.01 0.23
CA TYR A 93 -2.48 4.19 0.49
C TYR A 93 -2.69 5.07 1.73
N PHE A 94 -3.36 6.20 1.56
CA PHE A 94 -3.51 7.21 2.61
C PHE A 94 -4.89 7.15 3.27
N VAL A 95 -4.89 7.22 4.60
CA VAL A 95 -6.08 7.51 5.41
C VAL A 95 -6.32 9.01 5.32
N ALA A 96 -7.35 9.43 4.57
CA ALA A 96 -7.45 10.81 4.09
C ALA A 96 -7.51 11.84 5.23
N ASN A 97 -8.26 11.57 6.31
CA ASN A 97 -8.37 12.46 7.46
C ASN A 97 -7.12 12.47 8.36
N GLN A 98 -6.13 11.62 8.07
CA GLN A 98 -4.87 11.55 8.83
C GLN A 98 -3.66 12.02 8.03
N VAL A 99 -3.86 12.63 6.85
CA VAL A 99 -2.80 13.40 6.19
C VAL A 99 -2.39 14.58 7.10
N GLY A 100 -1.12 14.60 7.52
CA GLY A 100 -0.58 15.52 8.52
C GLY A 100 -0.86 15.13 9.98
N GLY A 101 -1.57 14.03 10.20
CA GLY A 101 -1.93 13.49 11.50
C GLY A 101 -1.03 12.33 11.94
N SER A 102 -1.66 11.27 12.45
CA SER A 102 -0.97 10.06 12.91
C SER A 102 -1.92 8.85 12.87
N ASN A 103 -1.41 7.66 13.18
CA ASN A 103 -2.20 6.42 13.33
C ASN A 103 -3.14 6.41 14.56
N VAL A 104 -4.06 7.36 14.64
CA VAL A 104 -5.02 7.48 15.75
C VAL A 104 -5.91 6.24 15.89
N TRP A 105 -6.21 5.55 14.80
CA TRP A 105 -7.02 4.33 14.78
C TRP A 105 -6.38 3.14 15.52
N ASP A 106 -5.05 3.11 15.63
CA ASP A 106 -4.31 2.06 16.33
C ASP A 106 -3.96 2.40 17.78
N GLN A 107 -4.18 3.65 18.22
CA GLN A 107 -3.89 4.05 19.60
C GLN A 107 -4.72 3.28 20.65
N PRO A 108 -6.03 2.99 20.43
CA PRO A 108 -6.82 2.23 21.40
C PRO A 108 -6.28 0.82 21.71
N ILE A 109 -5.52 0.24 20.78
CA ILE A 109 -4.90 -1.09 20.96
C ILE A 109 -3.43 -1.02 21.38
N GLY A 110 -2.92 0.18 21.70
CA GLY A 110 -1.59 0.40 22.27
C GLY A 110 -0.44 0.42 21.27
N VAL A 111 -0.70 0.64 19.98
CA VAL A 111 0.38 0.90 19.01
C VAL A 111 0.95 2.31 19.28
N PRO A 112 2.29 2.47 19.31
CA PRO A 112 2.90 3.79 19.46
C PRO A 112 2.42 4.77 18.38
N LYS A 113 2.23 6.03 18.77
CA LYS A 113 1.92 7.11 17.84
C LYS A 113 3.05 7.27 16.82
N THR A 114 2.72 7.10 15.55
CA THR A 114 3.61 7.31 14.41
C THR A 114 3.01 8.40 13.51
N PRO A 115 3.79 9.42 13.12
CA PRO A 115 3.29 10.49 12.25
C PRO A 115 2.99 10.00 10.83
N CYS A 116 1.95 10.57 10.23
CA CYS A 116 1.61 10.42 8.81
C CYS A 116 2.14 11.62 8.02
N MET A 117 2.35 11.44 6.70
CA MET A 117 2.82 12.51 5.83
C MET A 117 1.84 13.68 5.82
N SER A 118 2.35 14.90 5.87
CA SER A 118 1.59 16.13 5.58
C SER A 118 1.21 16.23 4.11
N VAL A 119 0.35 17.20 3.75
CA VAL A 119 -0.02 17.47 2.35
C VAL A 119 1.20 17.76 1.48
N ALA A 120 2.17 18.53 2.00
CA ALA A 120 3.41 18.82 1.28
C ALA A 120 4.23 17.56 1.00
N GLN A 121 4.32 16.65 1.98
CA GLN A 121 5.04 15.38 1.86
C GLN A 121 4.30 14.35 0.99
N LEU A 122 2.96 14.39 0.99
CA LEU A 122 2.13 13.61 0.05
C LEU A 122 2.39 14.05 -1.39
N ARG A 123 2.47 15.37 -1.64
CA ARG A 123 2.83 15.91 -2.97
C ARG A 123 4.25 15.55 -3.35
N GLU A 124 5.21 15.66 -2.42
CA GLU A 124 6.59 15.22 -2.64
C GLU A 124 6.66 13.74 -3.04
N TRP A 125 5.90 12.86 -2.36
CA TRP A 125 5.81 11.45 -2.71
C TRP A 125 5.34 11.26 -4.16
N ALA A 126 4.32 11.99 -4.58
CA ALA A 126 3.82 11.94 -5.96
C ALA A 126 4.82 12.52 -6.98
N ASP A 127 5.49 13.63 -6.66
CA ASP A 127 6.50 14.29 -7.52
C ASP A 127 7.73 13.38 -7.76
N LEU A 128 8.04 12.49 -6.82
CA LEU A 128 9.05 11.44 -6.97
C LEU A 128 8.59 10.29 -7.90
N GLY A 129 7.41 10.39 -8.50
CA GLY A 129 6.84 9.41 -9.43
C GLY A 129 6.12 8.25 -8.74
N HIS A 130 5.91 8.31 -7.43
CA HIS A 130 5.13 7.31 -6.71
C HIS A 130 3.62 7.55 -6.87
N GLU A 131 2.84 6.51 -6.62
CA GLU A 131 1.37 6.55 -6.69
C GLU A 131 0.80 6.82 -5.29
N VAL A 132 -0.22 7.69 -5.24
CA VAL A 132 -1.09 7.93 -4.09
C VAL A 132 -2.38 7.15 -4.31
N GLY A 133 -2.71 6.27 -3.37
CA GLY A 133 -3.99 5.56 -3.31
C GLY A 133 -4.78 5.94 -2.06
N ALA A 134 -6.05 5.55 -2.01
CA ALA A 134 -6.92 5.82 -0.87
C ALA A 134 -7.05 4.62 0.08
N HIS A 135 -7.22 4.91 1.38
CA HIS A 135 -7.37 3.93 2.45
C HIS A 135 -8.53 4.26 3.41
N THR A 136 -9.68 4.66 2.84
CA THR A 136 -10.84 5.27 3.55
C THR A 136 -10.53 6.65 4.16
N LEU A 137 -11.56 7.32 4.72
CA LEU A 137 -11.35 8.59 5.42
C LEU A 137 -10.65 8.35 6.76
N ASP A 138 -11.16 7.38 7.53
CA ASP A 138 -10.82 7.21 8.96
C ASP A 138 -10.27 5.82 9.31
N HIS A 139 -9.88 5.02 8.32
CA HIS A 139 -9.34 3.67 8.49
C HIS A 139 -10.36 2.68 9.11
N VAL A 140 -11.64 2.79 8.74
CA VAL A 140 -12.68 1.91 9.27
C VAL A 140 -12.65 0.51 8.64
N ALA A 141 -12.98 -0.51 9.43
CA ALA A 141 -13.34 -1.81 8.88
C ALA A 141 -14.72 -1.69 8.23
N LEU A 142 -14.79 -1.74 6.90
CA LEU A 142 -16.01 -1.43 6.15
C LEU A 142 -17.21 -2.32 6.52
N SER A 143 -16.96 -3.59 6.87
CA SER A 143 -18.03 -4.51 7.33
C SER A 143 -18.58 -4.20 8.72
N LYS A 144 -17.97 -3.25 9.44
CA LYS A 144 -18.32 -2.86 10.81
C LYS A 144 -19.05 -1.53 10.89
N VAL A 145 -19.27 -0.88 9.76
CA VAL A 145 -20.04 0.36 9.66
C VAL A 145 -21.28 0.13 8.79
N PRO A 146 -22.34 0.94 8.94
CA PRO A 146 -23.47 0.95 8.01
C PRO A 146 -23.06 1.17 6.55
N GLU A 147 -23.84 0.69 5.59
CA GLU A 147 -23.49 0.73 4.17
C GLU A 147 -23.37 2.17 3.61
N ASP A 148 -24.21 3.09 4.09
CA ASP A 148 -24.14 4.51 3.77
C ASP A 148 -22.85 5.15 4.28
N GLU A 149 -22.42 4.78 5.49
CA GLU A 149 -21.13 5.19 6.05
C GLU A 149 -19.96 4.58 5.27
N ALA A 150 -20.00 3.28 4.93
CA ALA A 150 -18.98 2.64 4.10
C ALA A 150 -18.83 3.35 2.73
N ARG A 151 -19.96 3.69 2.10
CA ARG A 151 -19.99 4.43 0.84
C ARG A 151 -19.40 5.84 1.00
N HIS A 152 -19.72 6.53 2.08
CA HIS A 152 -19.16 7.83 2.41
C HIS A 152 -17.63 7.76 2.58
N GLN A 153 -17.15 6.83 3.41
CA GLN A 153 -15.73 6.57 3.66
C GLN A 153 -14.93 6.30 2.38
N ILE A 154 -15.49 5.52 1.45
CA ILE A 154 -14.86 5.18 0.17
C ILE A 154 -14.85 6.38 -0.78
N ALA A 155 -16.00 7.02 -0.99
CA ALA A 155 -16.14 8.08 -1.99
C ALA A 155 -15.45 9.37 -1.57
N GLN A 156 -15.62 9.82 -0.32
CA GLN A 156 -15.04 11.08 0.14
C GLN A 156 -13.52 10.99 0.33
N SER A 157 -12.97 9.82 0.67
CA SER A 157 -11.51 9.68 0.72
C SER A 157 -10.86 9.94 -0.64
N LYS A 158 -11.55 9.63 -1.74
CA LYS A 158 -11.10 9.99 -3.07
C LYS A 158 -11.05 11.50 -3.25
N THR A 159 -12.20 12.16 -3.05
CA THR A 159 -12.34 13.61 -3.23
C THR A 159 -11.32 14.39 -2.39
N VAL A 160 -11.19 14.05 -1.11
CA VAL A 160 -10.24 14.72 -0.20
C VAL A 160 -8.79 14.56 -0.67
N LEU A 161 -8.40 13.35 -1.10
CA LEU A 161 -7.03 13.13 -1.57
C LEU A 161 -6.78 13.79 -2.93
N GLU A 162 -7.75 13.79 -3.83
CA GLU A 162 -7.67 14.49 -5.13
C GLU A 162 -7.56 16.01 -4.94
N ASP A 163 -8.29 16.60 -3.99
CA ASP A 163 -8.19 18.01 -3.64
C ASP A 163 -6.80 18.37 -3.07
N MET A 164 -6.23 17.48 -2.24
CA MET A 164 -4.88 17.65 -1.72
C MET A 164 -3.82 17.49 -2.81
N LEU A 165 -3.98 16.53 -3.71
CA LEU A 165 -2.97 16.15 -4.70
C LEU A 165 -3.03 17.00 -5.98
N GLY A 166 -4.21 17.47 -6.37
CA GLY A 166 -4.46 18.15 -7.64
C GLY A 166 -4.51 17.21 -8.86
N THR A 167 -4.48 15.89 -8.64
CA THR A 167 -4.59 14.86 -9.69
C THR A 167 -5.48 13.71 -9.23
N GLN A 168 -5.95 12.89 -10.17
CA GLN A 168 -6.83 11.77 -9.88
C GLN A 168 -6.19 10.71 -8.98
N VAL A 169 -6.99 10.16 -8.06
CA VAL A 169 -6.65 8.98 -7.25
C VAL A 169 -7.44 7.78 -7.79
N THR A 170 -6.74 6.85 -8.42
CA THR A 170 -7.37 5.76 -9.17
C THR A 170 -7.40 4.43 -8.43
N ASN A 171 -6.75 4.32 -7.27
CA ASN A 171 -6.54 3.04 -6.61
C ASN A 171 -6.91 3.07 -5.13
N PHE A 172 -7.54 2.00 -4.66
CA PHE A 172 -8.05 1.86 -3.30
C PHE A 172 -7.43 0.65 -2.57
N CYS A 173 -7.33 0.74 -1.25
CA CYS A 173 -6.96 -0.38 -0.39
C CYS A 173 -7.99 -0.51 0.72
N TYR A 174 -8.51 -1.71 0.96
CA TYR A 174 -9.45 -1.96 2.05
C TYR A 174 -8.70 -2.04 3.38
N PRO A 175 -9.01 -1.21 4.40
CA PRO A 175 -8.44 -1.35 5.74
C PRO A 175 -8.60 -2.78 6.25
N TYR A 176 -7.53 -3.34 6.80
CA TYR A 176 -7.45 -4.74 7.27
C TYR A 176 -7.69 -5.81 6.18
N GLY A 177 -7.88 -5.42 4.92
CA GLY A 177 -8.39 -6.27 3.85
C GLY A 177 -9.88 -6.58 3.97
N ASP A 178 -10.61 -5.88 4.85
CA ASP A 178 -12.02 -6.13 5.14
C ASP A 178 -12.92 -5.64 3.99
N ASN A 179 -13.44 -6.58 3.20
CA ASN A 179 -14.32 -6.30 2.08
C ASN A 179 -15.31 -7.43 1.83
N THR A 180 -16.46 -7.08 1.26
CA THR A 180 -17.48 -7.98 0.73
C THR A 180 -17.81 -7.52 -0.71
N PRO A 181 -18.60 -8.28 -1.50
CA PRO A 181 -18.95 -7.86 -2.86
C PRO A 181 -19.57 -6.45 -2.95
N ILE A 182 -20.35 -6.03 -1.95
CA ILE A 182 -20.97 -4.69 -1.95
C ILE A 182 -19.92 -3.59 -1.80
N HIS A 183 -18.88 -3.79 -0.98
CA HIS A 183 -17.79 -2.82 -0.84
C HIS A 183 -17.00 -2.67 -2.14
N ARG A 184 -16.82 -3.76 -2.90
CA ARG A 184 -16.16 -3.70 -4.22
C ARG A 184 -16.98 -2.89 -5.22
N GLU A 185 -18.30 -3.02 -5.18
CA GLU A 185 -19.19 -2.21 -6.00
C GLU A 185 -19.10 -0.73 -5.60
N MET A 186 -19.13 -0.41 -4.31
CA MET A 186 -18.98 0.96 -3.81
C MET A 186 -17.67 1.60 -4.28
N VAL A 187 -16.56 0.86 -4.27
CA VAL A 187 -15.27 1.32 -4.79
C VAL A 187 -15.33 1.58 -6.30
N ARG A 188 -15.99 0.71 -7.07
CA ARG A 188 -16.20 0.92 -8.51
C ARG A 188 -17.07 2.15 -8.78
N GLU A 189 -18.17 2.30 -8.05
CA GLU A 189 -19.12 3.41 -8.17
C GLU A 189 -18.48 4.75 -7.78
N ALA A 190 -17.53 4.75 -6.82
CA ALA A 190 -16.70 5.92 -6.49
C ALA A 190 -15.66 6.27 -7.59
N GLY A 191 -15.59 5.47 -8.66
CA GLY A 191 -14.74 5.71 -9.83
C GLY A 191 -13.28 5.32 -9.65
N TYR A 192 -12.94 4.51 -8.64
CA TYR A 192 -11.61 3.88 -8.61
C TYR A 192 -11.50 2.84 -9.74
N GLU A 193 -10.28 2.62 -10.24
CA GLU A 193 -10.00 1.64 -11.29
C GLU A 193 -9.62 0.28 -10.72
N THR A 194 -8.97 0.27 -9.56
CA THR A 194 -8.51 -0.95 -8.89
C THR A 194 -8.62 -0.87 -7.38
N ALA A 195 -8.67 -2.03 -6.73
CA ALA A 195 -8.53 -2.12 -5.29
C ALA A 195 -7.77 -3.35 -4.82
N THR A 196 -7.00 -3.20 -3.75
CA THR A 196 -6.16 -4.26 -3.19
C THR A 196 -6.66 -4.77 -1.83
N THR A 197 -6.42 -6.05 -1.59
CA THR A 197 -6.81 -6.78 -0.36
C THR A 197 -5.58 -7.29 0.40
N THR A 198 -5.80 -8.05 1.47
CA THR A 198 -4.74 -8.77 2.21
C THR A 198 -4.67 -10.26 1.84
N VAL A 199 -5.45 -10.72 0.84
CA VAL A 199 -5.44 -12.10 0.37
C VAL A 199 -4.06 -12.45 -0.18
N ARG A 200 -3.44 -13.48 0.39
CA ARG A 200 -2.08 -13.87 0.05
C ARG A 200 -2.01 -14.69 -1.25
N ALA A 201 -1.83 -14.01 -2.37
CA ALA A 201 -1.53 -14.62 -3.67
C ALA A 201 -0.73 -13.66 -4.56
N ARG A 202 -0.25 -14.13 -5.72
CA ARG A 202 0.24 -13.26 -6.81
C ARG A 202 -0.93 -12.85 -7.69
N ALA A 203 -0.95 -11.59 -8.11
CA ALA A 203 -1.97 -11.05 -9.01
C ALA A 203 -1.88 -11.69 -10.40
N ARG A 204 -3.04 -11.99 -10.99
CA ARG A 204 -3.21 -12.63 -12.29
C ARG A 204 -4.19 -11.80 -13.15
N PRO A 205 -4.14 -11.96 -14.48
CA PRO A 205 -5.09 -11.28 -15.38
C PRO A 205 -6.57 -11.63 -15.11
N THR A 206 -6.84 -12.78 -14.51
CA THR A 206 -8.18 -13.29 -14.20
C THR A 206 -8.71 -12.82 -12.84
N ASP A 207 -7.91 -12.12 -12.05
CA ASP A 207 -8.36 -11.62 -10.76
C ASP A 207 -9.33 -10.45 -10.94
N ASP A 208 -10.26 -10.31 -10.00
CA ASP A 208 -11.12 -9.13 -9.91
C ASP A 208 -10.26 -7.86 -9.69
N PRO A 209 -10.34 -6.84 -10.56
CA PRO A 209 -9.60 -5.58 -10.40
C PRO A 209 -9.86 -4.88 -9.07
N PHE A 210 -11.01 -5.14 -8.44
CA PHE A 210 -11.41 -4.57 -7.14
C PHE A 210 -11.13 -5.52 -5.97
N GLY A 211 -10.39 -6.60 -6.20
CA GLY A 211 -10.05 -7.64 -5.22
C GLY A 211 -8.62 -8.14 -5.36
N ILE A 212 -7.70 -7.30 -5.81
CA ILE A 212 -6.33 -7.69 -6.17
C ILE A 212 -5.57 -8.21 -4.93
N PRO A 213 -4.98 -9.42 -4.97
CA PRO A 213 -4.29 -10.03 -3.84
C PRO A 213 -2.90 -9.41 -3.60
N ARG A 214 -2.44 -9.43 -2.34
CA ARG A 214 -1.12 -8.92 -1.94
C ARG A 214 -0.38 -9.87 -1.02
N ILE A 215 0.94 -9.75 -1.01
CA ILE A 215 1.85 -10.61 -0.26
C ILE A 215 2.45 -9.80 0.88
N TYR A 216 2.00 -10.10 2.10
CA TYR A 216 2.53 -9.49 3.31
C TYR A 216 4.04 -9.71 3.45
N VAL A 217 4.81 -8.62 3.58
CA VAL A 217 6.23 -8.67 3.94
C VAL A 217 6.36 -8.36 5.42
N ARG A 218 6.78 -9.37 6.19
CA ARG A 218 6.89 -9.29 7.64
C ARG A 218 8.27 -8.82 8.05
N ARG A 219 8.36 -8.18 9.21
CA ARG A 219 9.61 -7.80 9.88
C ARG A 219 10.73 -8.85 9.79
N ARG A 220 10.40 -10.13 10.03
CA ARG A 220 11.37 -11.25 10.10
C ARG A 220 11.79 -11.81 8.73
N ASP A 221 11.31 -11.26 7.63
CA ASP A 221 11.64 -11.75 6.30
C ASP A 221 13.02 -11.28 5.87
N LEU A 222 14.02 -12.09 6.23
CA LEU A 222 15.35 -12.04 5.64
C LEU A 222 15.28 -12.37 4.15
N TRP A 223 16.35 -12.04 3.42
CA TRP A 223 16.38 -12.17 1.96
C TRP A 223 15.97 -13.55 1.42
N PRO A 224 16.29 -14.72 2.02
CA PRO A 224 15.84 -16.00 1.45
C PRO A 224 14.32 -16.15 1.52
N LYS A 225 13.71 -15.75 2.66
CA LYS A 225 12.26 -15.79 2.84
C LYS A 225 11.56 -14.77 1.93
N PHE A 226 12.17 -13.61 1.74
CA PHE A 226 11.69 -12.60 0.79
C PHE A 226 11.66 -13.15 -0.65
N VAL A 227 12.71 -13.83 -1.10
CA VAL A 227 12.74 -14.44 -2.44
C VAL A 227 11.68 -15.54 -2.60
N VAL A 228 11.43 -16.34 -1.56
CA VAL A 228 10.33 -17.32 -1.57
C VAL A 228 8.96 -16.64 -1.70
N ARG A 229 8.76 -15.47 -1.07
CA ARG A 229 7.51 -14.72 -1.20
C ARG A 229 7.20 -14.30 -2.62
N LEU A 230 8.20 -13.94 -3.42
CA LEU A 230 8.03 -13.59 -4.84
C LEU A 230 7.51 -14.75 -5.70
N ARG A 231 7.55 -15.99 -5.19
CA ARG A 231 7.15 -17.21 -5.88
C ARG A 231 5.92 -17.89 -5.25
N VAL A 232 5.25 -17.24 -4.31
CA VAL A 232 4.01 -17.76 -3.71
C VAL A 232 3.01 -18.06 -4.83
N ARG A 233 2.43 -19.27 -4.81
CA ARG A 233 1.47 -19.69 -5.82
C ARG A 233 0.14 -18.99 -5.66
#